data_AF-A0A227JA31-F1
#
_entry.id   AF-A0A227JA31-F1
#
_cell.length_a   1.000
_cell.length_b   1.000
_cell.length_c   1.000
_cell.angle_alpha   90.00
_cell.angle_beta   90.00
_cell.angle_gamma   90.00
#
_symmetry.space_group_name_H-M   'P 1'
#
loop_
_entity.id
_entity.type
_entity.pdbx_description
1 polymer ?
#
loop_
_entity_poly.entity_id
_entity_poly.type
_entity_poly.pdbx_seq_one_letter_code
_entity_poly.pdbx_strand_id
1 'polypeptide(L)'
;MSFKSRLVVFTTVWFCLAMAAIALTYNWQKETIELRTKQSLHQDLASHMRDDNPLMIGTDYNPKALKSIFHTLMLIGPDFEIYFLDSQGNITTHAAPEGTELMGAVNLAPIRQFLSGEPFPILGDDPRNRDEHKVFSVAAIEELGSTIGYLYVVIGSSRHTAIANAQVDSPYL
;
A
#
# COMPACT_ATOMS: atom_id res chain seq x y z
N MET A 1 -58.04 -3.96 4.15
CA MET A 1 -56.92 -4.47 4.98
C MET A 1 -57.03 -3.90 6.39
N SER A 2 -56.98 -4.76 7.41
CA SER A 2 -57.07 -4.34 8.83
C SER A 2 -55.89 -3.45 9.22
N PHE A 3 -56.12 -2.43 10.05
CA PHE A 3 -55.12 -1.48 10.56
C PHE A 3 -53.85 -2.18 11.07
N LYS A 4 -54.03 -3.34 11.73
CA LYS A 4 -52.94 -4.19 12.25
C LYS A 4 -52.04 -4.73 11.14
N SER A 5 -52.60 -5.12 9.99
CA SER A 5 -51.84 -5.65 8.84
C SER A 5 -50.99 -4.57 8.17
N ARG A 6 -51.49 -3.33 8.09
CA ARG A 6 -50.70 -2.20 7.57
C ARG A 6 -49.51 -1.89 8.48
N LEU A 7 -49.73 -1.89 9.80
CA LEU A 7 -48.66 -1.65 10.78
C LEU A 7 -47.54 -2.69 10.67
N VAL A 8 -47.88 -3.97 10.56
CA VAL A 8 -46.89 -5.06 10.42
C VAL A 8 -46.07 -4.92 9.15
N VAL A 9 -46.69 -4.60 8.01
CA VAL A 9 -45.94 -4.42 6.75
C VAL A 9 -44.95 -3.25 6.87
N PHE A 10 -45.36 -2.13 7.46
CA PHE A 10 -44.46 -0.99 7.64
C PHE A 10 -43.28 -1.30 8.56
N THR A 11 -43.50 -2.01 9.66
CA THR A 11 -42.41 -2.37 10.58
C THR A 11 -41.44 -3.38 9.96
N THR A 12 -41.93 -4.36 9.19
CA THR A 12 -41.08 -5.31 8.48
C THR A 12 -40.24 -4.62 7.40
N VAL A 13 -40.85 -3.75 6.60
CA VAL A 13 -40.12 -2.99 5.57
C VAL A 13 -39.06 -2.08 6.21
N TRP A 14 -39.39 -1.39 7.30
CA TRP A 14 -38.43 -0.58 8.05
C TRP A 14 -37.24 -1.41 8.54
N PHE A 15 -37.49 -2.61 9.09
CA PHE A 15 -36.43 -3.47 9.59
C PHE A 15 -35.52 -4.00 8.47
N CYS A 16 -36.09 -4.36 7.31
CA CYS A 16 -35.32 -4.75 6.13
C CYS A 16 -34.46 -3.58 5.60
N LEU A 17 -35.00 -2.36 5.57
CA LEU A 17 -34.23 -1.18 5.16
C LEU A 17 -33.10 -0.86 6.14
N ALA A 18 -33.34 -0.96 7.45
CA ALA A 18 -32.31 -0.79 8.46
C ALA A 18 -31.19 -1.83 8.34
N MET A 19 -31.55 -3.10 8.11
CA MET A 19 -30.58 -4.18 7.90
C MET A 19 -29.73 -3.95 6.64
N ALA A 20 -30.35 -3.55 5.54
CA ALA A 20 -29.63 -3.22 4.30
C ALA A 20 -28.68 -2.02 4.50
N ALA A 21 -29.13 -0.97 5.20
CA ALA A 21 -28.31 0.19 5.50
C ALA A 21 -27.07 -0.19 6.35
N ILE A 22 -27.24 -1.02 7.38
CA ILE A 22 -26.14 -1.50 8.23
C ILE A 22 -25.17 -2.38 7.43
N ALA A 23 -25.66 -3.29 6.58
CA ALA A 23 -24.80 -4.16 5.79
C ALA A 23 -23.94 -3.36 4.80
N LEU A 24 -24.52 -2.32 4.18
CA LEU A 24 -23.80 -1.44 3.26
C LEU A 24 -22.70 -0.65 4.00
N THR A 25 -23.01 -0.03 5.13
CA THR A 25 -22.01 0.73 5.90
C THR A 25 -20.89 -0.15 6.44
N TYR A 26 -21.21 -1.38 6.86
CA TYR A 26 -20.23 -2.31 7.41
C TYR A 26 -19.21 -2.78 6.37
N ASN A 27 -19.65 -3.06 5.13
CA ASN A 27 -18.74 -3.49 4.06
C ASN A 27 -17.78 -2.37 3.64
N TRP A 28 -18.26 -1.13 3.55
CA TRP A 28 -17.44 0.03 3.19
C TRP A 28 -16.37 0.34 4.26
N GLN A 29 -16.70 0.13 5.53
CA GLN A 29 -15.75 0.35 6.62
C GLN A 29 -14.60 -0.66 6.63
N LYS A 30 -14.84 -1.92 6.24
CA LYS A 30 -13.81 -2.97 6.29
C LYS A 30 -12.60 -2.64 5.42
N GLU A 31 -12.81 -2.26 4.16
CA GLU A 31 -11.72 -2.01 3.21
C GLU A 31 -10.82 -0.85 3.67
N THR A 32 -11.43 0.22 4.20
CA THR A 32 -10.68 1.39 4.67
C THR A 32 -9.88 1.08 5.93
N ILE A 33 -10.46 0.29 6.85
CA ILE A 33 -9.78 -0.14 8.07
C ILE A 33 -8.60 -1.04 7.73
N GLU A 34 -8.76 -2.00 6.81
CA GLU A 34 -7.67 -2.89 6.39
C GLU A 34 -6.49 -2.12 5.78
N LEU A 35 -6.74 -1.16 4.90
CA LEU A 35 -5.69 -0.34 4.30
C LEU A 35 -4.98 0.52 5.35
N ARG A 36 -5.74 1.17 6.24
CA ARG A 36 -5.19 1.98 7.32
C ARG A 36 -4.33 1.14 8.28
N THR A 37 -4.79 -0.05 8.66
CA THR A 37 -4.03 -0.96 9.52
C THR A 37 -2.75 -1.42 8.84
N LYS A 38 -2.81 -1.81 7.56
CA LYS A 38 -1.61 -2.18 6.79
C LYS A 38 -0.60 -1.05 6.71
N GLN A 39 -1.06 0.17 6.39
CA GLN A 39 -0.16 1.31 6.28
C GLN A 39 0.45 1.68 7.63
N SER A 40 -0.34 1.69 8.70
CA SER A 40 0.16 2.01 10.04
C SER A 40 1.17 0.97 10.54
N LEU A 41 0.96 -0.32 10.27
CA LEU A 41 1.89 -1.38 10.68
C LEU A 41 3.26 -1.25 9.99
N HIS A 42 3.26 -0.77 8.76
CA HIS A 42 4.45 -0.71 7.92
C HIS A 42 4.96 0.73 7.69
N GLN A 43 4.43 1.72 8.42
CA GLN A 43 4.77 3.12 8.20
C GLN A 43 6.29 3.34 8.33
N ASP A 44 6.90 2.68 9.31
CA ASP A 44 8.32 2.84 9.66
C ASP A 44 9.22 1.88 8.88
N LEU A 45 8.69 1.15 7.91
CA LEU A 45 9.46 0.15 7.18
C LEU A 45 10.60 0.82 6.38
N ALA A 46 10.28 1.85 5.60
CA ALA A 46 11.29 2.54 4.79
C ALA A 46 12.33 3.28 5.65
N SER A 47 11.94 3.83 6.81
CA SER A 47 12.88 4.52 7.71
C SER A 47 13.86 3.55 8.35
N HIS A 48 13.39 2.43 8.89
CA HIS A 48 14.27 1.38 9.43
C HIS A 48 15.20 0.81 8.35
N MET A 49 14.71 0.60 7.12
CA MET A 49 15.56 0.15 6.01
C MET A 49 16.68 1.13 5.67
N ARG A 50 16.40 2.44 5.77
CA ARG A 50 17.39 3.51 5.55
C ARG A 50 18.42 3.58 6.67
N ASP A 51 18.00 3.43 7.92
CA ASP A 51 18.83 3.66 9.09
C ASP A 51 19.72 2.46 9.45
N ASP A 52 19.22 1.24 9.26
CA ASP A 52 19.92 0.00 9.68
C ASP A 52 20.98 -0.48 8.68
N ASN A 53 21.02 0.08 7.46
CA ASN A 53 21.96 -0.36 6.43
C ASN A 53 22.60 0.82 5.69
N PRO A 54 23.89 0.75 5.34
CA PRO A 54 24.54 1.76 4.53
C PRO A 54 24.04 1.66 3.08
N LEU A 55 22.91 2.32 2.79
CA LEU A 55 22.38 2.50 1.44
C LEU A 55 23.30 3.36 0.56
N MET A 56 24.20 4.12 1.19
CA MET A 56 25.18 4.99 0.56
C MET A 56 26.60 4.45 0.79
N ILE A 57 27.42 4.46 -0.28
CA ILE A 57 28.88 4.40 -0.15
C ILE A 57 29.41 5.75 -0.64
N GLY A 58 29.70 6.66 0.29
CA GLY A 58 30.06 8.04 -0.05
C GLY A 58 28.84 8.84 -0.51
N THR A 59 28.97 9.62 -1.58
CA THR A 59 27.89 10.43 -2.19
C THR A 59 27.04 9.65 -3.20
N ASP A 60 27.41 8.40 -3.50
CA ASP A 60 26.72 7.55 -4.47
C ASP A 60 25.99 6.40 -3.77
N TYR A 61 24.79 6.14 -4.26
CA TYR A 61 23.98 5.01 -3.82
C TYR A 61 24.62 3.72 -4.30
N ASN A 62 24.75 2.71 -3.43
CA ASN A 62 25.34 1.43 -3.81
C ASN A 62 24.25 0.44 -4.26
N PRO A 63 24.01 0.25 -5.57
CA PRO A 63 23.00 -0.70 -6.07
C PRO A 63 23.29 -2.16 -5.65
N LYS A 64 24.54 -2.51 -5.28
CA LYS A 64 24.87 -3.85 -4.76
C LYS A 64 24.47 -4.04 -3.30
N ALA A 65 24.70 -3.03 -2.44
CA ALA A 65 24.21 -3.05 -1.06
C ALA A 65 22.68 -3.13 -1.05
N LEU A 66 22.07 -2.38 -1.95
CA LEU A 66 20.64 -2.36 -2.19
C LEU A 66 20.09 -3.73 -2.60
N LYS A 67 20.70 -4.41 -3.59
CA LYS A 67 20.33 -5.78 -4.00
C LYS A 67 20.44 -6.81 -2.87
N SER A 68 21.42 -6.65 -1.99
CA SER A 68 21.61 -7.53 -0.83
C SER A 68 20.53 -7.32 0.24
N ILE A 69 20.13 -6.07 0.48
CA ILE A 69 19.04 -5.71 1.40
C ILE A 69 17.71 -6.26 0.88
N PHE A 70 17.47 -6.11 -0.43
CA PHE A 70 16.28 -6.65 -1.10
C PHE A 70 16.14 -8.16 -0.90
N HIS A 71 17.24 -8.90 -1.03
CA HIS A 71 17.23 -10.35 -0.83
C HIS A 71 16.90 -10.74 0.62
N THR A 72 17.44 -10.03 1.60
CA THR A 72 17.17 -10.30 3.03
C THR A 72 15.73 -9.95 3.41
N LEU A 73 15.19 -8.83 2.93
CA LEU A 73 13.83 -8.39 3.26
C LEU A 73 12.75 -9.24 2.57
N MET A 74 13.04 -9.76 1.38
CA MET A 74 12.19 -10.76 0.71
C MET A 74 12.02 -12.06 1.54
N LEU A 75 12.91 -12.34 2.50
CA LEU A 75 12.83 -13.51 3.39
C LEU A 75 11.92 -13.29 4.62
N ILE A 76 11.57 -12.04 4.93
CA ILE A 76 10.82 -11.67 6.16
C ILE A 76 9.29 -11.59 5.89
N GLY A 77 8.87 -11.49 4.62
CA GLY A 77 7.47 -11.35 4.16
C GLY A 77 6.87 -9.98 4.47
N PRO A 78 5.83 -9.44 3.77
CA PRO A 78 5.05 -9.83 2.58
C PRO A 78 5.63 -9.25 1.24
N ASP A 79 4.84 -9.28 0.14
CA ASP A 79 5.18 -8.77 -1.21
C ASP A 79 5.55 -7.26 -1.23
N PHE A 80 6.80 -6.91 -0.91
CA PHE A 80 7.31 -5.54 -0.97
C PHE A 80 8.01 -5.25 -2.29
N GLU A 81 7.74 -4.09 -2.86
CA GLU A 81 8.49 -3.57 -4.01
C GLU A 81 9.19 -2.30 -3.60
N ILE A 82 10.48 -2.22 -3.89
CA ILE A 82 11.32 -1.14 -3.39
C ILE A 82 11.92 -0.40 -4.57
N TYR A 83 11.78 0.91 -4.51
CA TYR A 83 12.17 1.87 -5.54
C TYR A 83 12.97 2.99 -4.90
N PHE A 84 14.03 3.40 -5.59
CA PHE A 84 14.78 4.60 -5.25
C PHE A 84 14.33 5.73 -6.15
N LEU A 85 13.98 6.85 -5.54
CA LEU A 85 13.55 8.05 -6.23
C LEU A 85 14.59 9.16 -6.06
N ASP A 86 14.81 9.96 -7.10
CA ASP A 86 15.50 11.24 -6.95
C ASP A 86 14.60 12.28 -6.24
N SER A 87 15.13 13.48 -6.02
CA SER A 87 14.39 14.59 -5.39
C SER A 87 13.16 15.06 -6.18
N GLN A 88 13.04 14.67 -7.45
CA GLN A 88 11.91 14.99 -8.34
C GLN A 88 10.89 13.85 -8.44
N GLY A 89 11.16 12.69 -7.83
CA GLY A 89 10.29 11.51 -7.89
C GLY A 89 10.59 10.58 -9.06
N ASN A 90 11.68 10.76 -9.81
CA ASN A 90 12.07 9.84 -10.88
C ASN A 90 12.70 8.58 -10.29
N ILE A 91 12.34 7.43 -10.84
CA ILE A 91 12.85 6.13 -10.40
C ILE A 91 14.27 5.95 -10.95
N THR A 92 15.27 5.97 -10.08
CA THR A 92 16.67 5.79 -10.49
C THR A 92 17.12 4.33 -10.40
N THR A 93 16.62 3.59 -9.41
CA THR A 93 16.97 2.18 -9.15
C THR A 93 15.77 1.43 -8.59
N HIS A 94 15.63 0.14 -8.91
CA HIS A 94 14.52 -0.69 -8.42
C HIS A 94 14.95 -2.13 -8.12
N ALA A 95 14.18 -2.80 -7.26
CA ALA A 95 14.34 -4.23 -6.91
C ALA A 95 13.54 -5.18 -7.81
N ALA A 96 12.79 -4.66 -8.78
CA ALA A 96 11.85 -5.45 -9.58
C ALA A 96 12.57 -6.52 -10.44
N PRO A 97 11.91 -7.67 -10.71
CA PRO A 97 12.45 -8.70 -11.60
C PRO A 97 12.82 -8.15 -12.99
N GLU A 98 13.87 -8.71 -13.60
CA GLU A 98 14.29 -8.34 -14.95
C GLU A 98 13.13 -8.54 -15.95
N GLY A 99 12.89 -7.54 -16.80
CA GLY A 99 11.79 -7.53 -17.77
C GLY A 99 10.48 -6.91 -17.26
N THR A 100 10.45 -6.37 -16.04
CA THR A 100 9.29 -5.60 -15.55
C THR A 100 9.29 -4.21 -16.18
N GLU A 101 8.23 -3.85 -16.91
CA GLU A 101 8.00 -2.48 -17.35
C GLU A 101 7.60 -1.60 -16.16
N LEU A 102 8.33 -0.51 -15.96
CA LEU A 102 8.11 0.43 -14.86
C LEU A 102 7.87 1.83 -15.40
N MET A 103 7.07 2.60 -14.67
CA MET A 103 6.97 4.04 -14.82
C MET A 103 8.34 4.70 -14.59
N GLY A 104 8.60 5.80 -15.29
CA GLY A 104 9.84 6.56 -15.08
C GLY A 104 9.84 7.41 -13.80
N ALA A 105 8.66 7.74 -13.26
CA ALA A 105 8.51 8.61 -12.09
C ALA A 105 7.21 8.34 -11.35
N VAL A 106 7.17 8.74 -10.07
CA VAL A 106 5.97 8.71 -9.21
C VAL A 106 5.64 10.11 -8.71
N ASN A 107 4.37 10.34 -8.39
CA ASN A 107 3.91 11.61 -7.86
C ASN A 107 4.45 11.86 -6.44
N LEU A 108 5.06 13.02 -6.23
CA LEU A 108 5.57 13.42 -4.92
C LEU A 108 4.49 13.90 -3.95
N ALA A 109 3.26 14.22 -4.41
CA ALA A 109 2.22 14.74 -3.53
C ALA A 109 1.84 13.74 -2.41
N PRO A 110 1.55 12.46 -2.68
CA PRO A 110 1.32 11.47 -1.62
C PRO A 110 2.53 11.26 -0.72
N ILE A 111 3.75 11.28 -1.28
CA ILE A 111 4.99 11.14 -0.51
C ILE A 111 5.14 12.27 0.51
N ARG A 112 4.87 13.51 0.10
CA ARG A 112 4.92 14.67 1.00
C ARG A 112 3.87 14.59 2.11
N GLN A 113 2.65 14.16 1.77
CA GLN A 113 1.58 13.94 2.76
C GLN A 113 1.97 12.87 3.80
N PHE A 114 2.60 11.78 3.35
CA PHE A 114 3.08 10.73 4.24
C PHE A 114 4.15 11.27 5.20
N LEU A 115 5.14 11.98 4.66
CA LEU A 115 6.24 12.54 5.45
C LEU A 115 5.79 13.66 6.41
N SER A 116 4.69 14.36 6.11
CA SER A 116 4.10 15.35 7.02
C SER A 116 3.20 14.74 8.11
N GLY A 117 2.99 13.41 8.10
CA GLY A 117 2.17 12.73 9.10
C GLY A 117 0.67 12.90 8.92
N GLU A 118 0.19 13.08 7.67
CA GLU A 118 -1.24 13.13 7.37
C GLU A 118 -1.95 11.80 7.74
N PRO A 119 -3.26 11.83 8.03
CA PRO A 119 -3.98 10.63 8.46
C PRO A 119 -4.09 9.60 7.34
N PHE A 120 -3.73 8.35 7.64
CA PHE A 120 -3.90 7.20 6.73
C PHE A 120 -5.38 6.88 6.39
N PRO A 121 -5.68 6.23 5.26
CA PRO A 121 -4.75 5.75 4.25
C PRO A 121 -4.30 6.85 3.28
N ILE A 122 -3.01 6.87 2.96
CA ILE A 122 -2.41 7.67 1.91
C ILE A 122 -1.96 6.69 0.83
N LEU A 123 -2.59 6.77 -0.34
CA LEU A 123 -2.28 5.91 -1.47
C LEU A 123 -1.32 6.63 -2.43
N GLY A 124 -0.31 5.91 -2.92
CA GLY A 124 0.67 6.40 -3.87
C GLY A 124 0.66 5.58 -5.16
N ASP A 125 1.30 6.11 -6.19
CA ASP A 125 1.36 5.47 -7.51
C ASP A 125 2.07 4.12 -7.44
N ASP A 126 1.53 3.11 -8.14
CA ASP A 126 2.25 1.85 -8.37
C ASP A 126 3.14 1.96 -9.62
N PRO A 127 4.48 1.91 -9.49
CA PRO A 127 5.38 1.98 -10.64
C PRO A 127 5.17 0.90 -11.69
N ARG A 128 4.58 -0.25 -11.34
CA ARG A 128 4.28 -1.34 -12.29
C ARG A 128 2.96 -1.17 -13.01
N ASN A 129 2.03 -0.42 -12.42
CA ASN A 129 0.71 -0.23 -12.99
C ASN A 129 0.26 1.23 -12.86
N ARG A 130 0.28 1.94 -14.00
CA ARG A 130 0.05 3.39 -14.09
C ARG A 130 -1.28 3.86 -13.53
N ASP A 131 -2.29 2.98 -13.50
CA ASP A 131 -3.65 3.31 -13.12
C ASP A 131 -4.04 2.78 -11.72
N GLU A 132 -3.09 2.17 -10.99
CA GLU A 132 -3.32 1.67 -9.63
C GLU A 132 -2.64 2.54 -8.57
N HIS A 133 -3.31 2.70 -7.43
CA HIS A 133 -2.75 3.39 -6.26
C HIS A 133 -2.71 2.43 -5.08
N LYS A 134 -1.57 2.34 -4.40
CA LYS A 134 -1.32 1.35 -3.36
C LYS A 134 -0.83 1.97 -2.07
N VAL A 135 -0.97 1.19 -1.01
CA VAL A 135 -0.37 1.52 0.28
C VAL A 135 1.13 1.43 0.16
N PHE A 136 1.82 2.44 0.67
CA PHE A 136 3.27 2.54 0.61
C PHE A 136 3.83 3.04 1.94
N SER A 137 5.13 2.83 2.11
CA SER A 137 5.98 3.46 3.11
C SER A 137 7.09 4.21 2.39
N VAL A 138 7.44 5.40 2.87
CA VAL A 138 8.49 6.22 2.28
C VAL A 138 9.40 6.81 3.35
N ALA A 139 10.69 6.88 3.05
CA ALA A 139 11.67 7.58 3.86
C ALA A 139 12.42 8.60 3.00
N ALA A 140 12.54 9.83 3.50
CA ALA A 140 13.39 10.85 2.91
C ALA A 140 14.86 10.50 3.15
N ILE A 141 15.68 10.71 2.12
CA ILE A 141 17.13 10.56 2.20
C ILE A 141 17.71 11.96 2.13
N GLU A 142 18.37 12.36 3.20
CA GLU A 142 18.87 13.71 3.39
C GLU A 142 20.39 13.71 3.45
N GLU A 143 21.00 14.65 2.76
CA GLU A 143 22.43 14.93 2.83
C GLU A 143 22.62 16.42 3.07
N LEU A 144 23.42 16.76 4.08
CA LEU A 144 23.70 18.15 4.47
C LEU A 144 22.44 19.00 4.71
N GLY A 145 21.33 18.37 5.15
CA GLY A 145 20.05 19.04 5.41
C GLY A 145 19.17 19.28 4.18
N SER A 146 19.52 18.70 3.01
CA SER A 146 18.68 18.72 1.81
C SER A 146 18.24 17.31 1.42
N THR A 147 16.99 17.16 1.01
CA THR A 147 16.47 15.88 0.51
C THR A 147 17.02 15.61 -0.89
N ILE A 148 17.90 14.62 -0.99
CA ILE A 148 18.54 14.20 -2.25
C ILE A 148 17.75 13.10 -2.96
N GLY A 149 16.86 12.40 -2.25
CA GLY A 149 16.00 11.37 -2.81
C GLY A 149 15.06 10.74 -1.78
N TYR A 150 14.36 9.71 -2.21
CA TYR A 150 13.41 8.97 -1.38
C TYR A 150 13.56 7.46 -1.56
N LEU A 151 13.47 6.72 -0.47
CA LEU A 151 13.27 5.28 -0.49
C LEU A 151 11.76 5.00 -0.47
N TYR A 152 11.22 4.53 -1.59
CA TYR A 152 9.81 4.29 -1.79
C TYR A 152 9.50 2.79 -1.80
N VAL A 153 8.66 2.35 -0.86
CA VAL A 153 8.33 0.93 -0.66
C VAL A 153 6.82 0.74 -0.87
N VAL A 154 6.45 0.07 -1.96
CA VAL A 154 5.07 -0.33 -2.24
C VAL A 154 4.78 -1.65 -1.53
N ILE A 155 3.63 -1.73 -0.86
CA ILE A 155 3.24 -2.87 -0.03
C ILE A 155 2.09 -3.64 -0.71
N GLY A 156 2.29 -4.93 -0.95
CA GLY A 156 1.22 -5.83 -1.42
C GLY A 156 1.19 -6.02 -2.94
N SER A 157 2.34 -6.21 -3.56
CA SER A 157 2.39 -6.48 -4.99
C SER A 157 2.10 -7.94 -5.33
N SER A 158 0.86 -8.18 -5.76
CA SER A 158 0.55 -9.25 -6.71
C SER A 158 0.82 -10.71 -6.25
N ARG A 159 0.33 -11.13 -5.08
CA ARG A 159 -0.09 -12.55 -4.91
C ARG A 159 -1.46 -12.76 -4.25
N HIS A 160 -2.15 -11.72 -3.83
CA HIS A 160 -3.47 -11.88 -3.20
C HIS A 160 -4.65 -11.87 -4.19
N THR A 161 -4.48 -11.33 -5.41
CA THR A 161 -5.53 -11.38 -6.46
C THR A 161 -5.63 -12.74 -7.16
N ALA A 162 -4.57 -13.56 -7.16
CA ALA A 162 -4.64 -14.92 -7.70
C ALA A 162 -5.21 -15.95 -6.70
N ILE A 163 -5.04 -15.72 -5.39
CA ILE A 163 -5.49 -16.66 -4.35
C ILE A 163 -6.94 -16.34 -3.91
N ALA A 164 -7.35 -15.06 -3.91
CA ALA A 164 -8.74 -14.69 -3.60
C ALA A 164 -9.74 -15.21 -4.66
N ASN A 165 -9.33 -15.34 -5.92
CA ASN A 165 -10.15 -15.97 -6.99
C ASN A 165 -9.95 -17.50 -7.11
N ALA A 166 -8.93 -18.07 -6.47
CA ALA A 166 -8.73 -19.52 -6.40
C ALA A 166 -9.37 -20.16 -5.17
N GLN A 167 -9.83 -19.36 -4.19
CA GLN A 167 -10.60 -19.82 -3.02
C GLN A 167 -12.11 -19.95 -3.33
N VAL A 168 -12.46 -20.29 -4.58
CA VAL A 168 -13.78 -20.84 -4.96
C VAL A 168 -13.53 -22.08 -5.82
N ASP A 169 -12.79 -23.03 -5.28
CA ASP A 169 -13.00 -24.43 -5.64
C ASP A 169 -12.54 -25.28 -4.46
N SER A 170 -13.47 -25.60 -3.56
CA SER A 170 -13.28 -26.69 -2.61
C SER A 170 -13.44 -28.01 -3.37
N PRO A 171 -12.40 -28.84 -3.56
CA PRO A 171 -12.55 -30.16 -4.15
C PRO A 171 -12.75 -31.25 -3.09
N TYR A 172 -13.12 -30.89 -1.85
CA TYR A 172 -13.42 -31.86 -0.80
C TYR A 172 -14.82 -31.62 -0.26
N LEU A 173 -15.71 -32.53 -0.69
CA LEU A 173 -16.81 -33.19 0.05
C LEU A 173 -17.55 -32.38 1.11
#